data_AF-K1IGJ6-F1
#
_entry.id   AF-K1IGJ6-F1
#
_cell.length_a   1.000
_cell.length_b   1.000
_cell.length_c   1.000
_cell.angle_alpha   90.00
_cell.angle_beta   90.00
_cell.angle_gamma   90.00
#
_symmetry.space_group_name_H-M   'P 1'
#
loop_
_entity.id
_entity.type
_entity.pdbx_description
1 polymer ?
#
loop_
_entity_poly.entity_id
_entity_poly.type
_entity_poly.pdbx_seq_one_letter_code
_entity_poly.pdbx_strand_id
1 'polypeptide(L)'
;MKQSNDKNSRYCTRCTRALKACLCDYIVPVDNHTPLYILQHPNEVAHPKGTAALLAASLQQCEIHVGEDFSRDEWLNGLLADPSRRCYLLWPDEDAISLTDLRQQRESESSGKKSIAFILLDGTWRKAYRMLQSNPALARLPRIGIGAIAGQYAIRKKPFPDALSTIEAGYHLLSRWEGRPERYAPLLTLFNRLNTQWQDFAEGRRA
;
A
#
# COMPACT_ATOMS: atom_id res chain seq x y z
N MET A 1 4.63 -2.94 23.75
CA MET A 1 3.99 -3.74 24.82
C MET A 1 3.09 -4.76 24.14
N LYS A 2 3.31 -6.06 24.40
CA LYS A 2 2.61 -7.20 23.77
C LYS A 2 1.24 -7.44 24.41
N GLN A 3 0.37 -8.13 23.65
CA GLN A 3 -0.95 -8.73 23.94
C GLN A 3 -2.11 -7.91 23.34
N SER A 4 -3.06 -8.50 22.60
CA SER A 4 -3.71 -9.79 22.85
C SER A 4 -3.85 -10.67 21.59
N ASN A 5 -3.22 -11.85 21.65
CA ASN A 5 -3.69 -13.02 20.91
C ASN A 5 -4.98 -13.45 21.60
N ASP A 6 -6.13 -13.27 20.94
CA ASP A 6 -7.35 -13.92 21.39
C ASP A 6 -7.12 -15.43 21.30
N LYS A 7 -7.12 -16.13 22.45
CA LYS A 7 -6.68 -17.54 22.56
C LYS A 7 -7.52 -18.51 21.72
N ASN A 8 -8.63 -18.05 21.14
CA ASN A 8 -9.49 -18.83 20.24
C ASN A 8 -9.40 -18.45 18.75
N SER A 9 -8.67 -17.38 18.37
CA SER A 9 -8.60 -16.98 16.96
C SER A 9 -7.58 -17.83 16.19
N ARG A 10 -8.00 -18.41 15.06
CA ARG A 10 -7.07 -19.06 14.10
C ARG A 10 -6.26 -18.05 13.29
N TYR A 11 -6.59 -16.75 13.39
CA TYR A 11 -6.00 -15.67 12.62
C TYR A 11 -5.37 -14.61 13.53
N CYS A 12 -4.24 -14.07 13.09
CA CYS A 12 -3.54 -12.97 13.74
C CYS A 12 -4.38 -11.69 13.63
N THR A 13 -4.63 -11.04 14.76
CA THR A 13 -5.38 -9.77 14.82
C THR A 13 -4.64 -8.59 14.19
N ARG A 14 -3.30 -8.69 14.02
CA ARG A 14 -2.47 -7.63 13.43
C ARG A 14 -2.34 -7.73 11.92
N CYS A 15 -2.01 -8.90 11.38
CA CYS A 15 -1.78 -9.09 9.94
C CYS A 15 -2.86 -9.88 9.21
N THR A 16 -3.95 -10.26 9.91
CA THR A 16 -5.10 -11.04 9.41
C THR A 16 -4.77 -12.44 8.85
N ARG A 17 -3.50 -12.85 8.84
CA ARG A 17 -3.03 -14.18 8.41
C ARG A 17 -3.34 -15.25 9.44
N ALA A 18 -3.47 -16.51 9.02
CA ALA A 18 -3.52 -17.65 9.93
C ALA A 18 -2.30 -17.65 10.89
N LEU A 19 -2.49 -17.98 12.17
CA LEU A 19 -1.41 -17.92 13.17
C LEU A 19 -0.16 -18.72 12.75
N LYS A 20 -0.34 -19.91 12.16
CA LYS A 20 0.75 -20.75 11.63
C LYS A 20 1.52 -20.13 10.47
N ALA A 21 0.92 -19.18 9.75
CA ALA A 21 1.51 -18.46 8.64
C ALA A 21 1.74 -16.98 8.97
N CYS A 22 1.67 -16.61 10.25
CA CYS A 22 1.85 -15.23 10.69
C CYS A 22 3.27 -14.75 10.38
N LEU A 23 3.40 -13.48 9.98
CA LEU A 23 4.68 -12.85 9.69
C LEU A 23 4.97 -11.68 10.64
N CYS A 24 4.15 -11.47 11.67
CA CYS A 24 4.26 -10.31 12.55
C CYS A 24 5.60 -10.22 13.29
N ASP A 25 6.24 -11.35 13.58
CA ASP A 25 7.56 -11.39 14.23
C ASP A 25 8.70 -10.94 13.31
N TYR A 26 8.47 -10.91 11.99
CA TYR A 26 9.42 -10.39 10.99
C TYR A 26 9.17 -8.92 10.66
N ILE A 27 8.14 -8.30 11.23
CA ILE A 27 7.83 -6.90 10.96
C ILE A 27 8.78 -6.00 11.74
N VAL A 28 9.58 -5.24 11.00
CA VAL A 28 10.39 -4.15 11.52
C VAL A 28 9.64 -2.84 11.26
N PRO A 29 9.39 -2.01 12.29
CA PRO A 29 8.77 -0.70 12.10
C PRO A 29 9.62 0.21 11.19
N VAL A 30 8.95 0.89 10.26
CA VAL A 30 9.53 1.83 9.30
C VAL A 30 8.93 3.20 9.55
N ASP A 31 9.80 4.15 9.90
CA ASP A 31 9.43 5.53 10.20
C ASP A 31 9.26 6.36 8.92
N ASN A 32 8.14 6.16 8.22
CA ASN A 32 7.76 6.99 7.08
C ASN A 32 7.19 8.33 7.55
N HIS A 33 7.65 9.41 6.92
CA HIS A 33 7.20 10.77 7.26
C HIS A 33 6.00 11.21 6.41
N THR A 34 5.80 10.56 5.27
CA THR A 34 4.70 10.86 4.35
C THR A 34 3.57 9.86 4.58
N PRO A 35 2.37 10.33 4.97
CA PRO A 35 1.22 9.44 5.14
C PRO A 35 0.85 8.68 3.89
N LEU A 36 0.53 7.40 4.09
CA LEU A 36 0.06 6.49 3.06
C LEU A 36 -1.31 5.92 3.45
N TYR A 37 -2.33 6.22 2.67
CA TYR A 37 -3.67 5.67 2.85
C TYR A 37 -3.94 4.57 1.82
N ILE A 38 -4.46 3.43 2.28
CA ILE A 38 -4.78 2.29 1.42
C ILE A 38 -6.29 2.11 1.43
N LEU A 39 -6.93 2.33 0.28
CA LEU A 39 -8.35 2.02 0.09
C LEU A 39 -8.45 0.58 -0.39
N GLN A 40 -8.86 -0.30 0.50
CA GLN A 40 -8.87 -1.74 0.27
C GLN A 40 -10.27 -2.24 -0.07
N HIS A 41 -10.37 -2.97 -1.18
CA HIS A 41 -11.62 -3.64 -1.55
C HIS A 41 -11.99 -4.70 -0.49
N PRO A 42 -13.25 -4.82 -0.05
CA PRO A 42 -13.67 -5.77 1.00
C PRO A 42 -13.21 -7.22 0.79
N ASN A 43 -13.30 -7.72 -0.45
CA ASN A 43 -12.85 -9.07 -0.81
C ASN A 43 -11.33 -9.31 -0.69
N GLU A 44 -10.49 -8.30 -0.48
CA GLU A 44 -9.04 -8.48 -0.27
C GLU A 44 -8.65 -8.54 1.22
N VAL A 45 -9.51 -8.10 2.16
CA VAL A 45 -9.18 -7.96 3.59
C VAL A 45 -8.66 -9.25 4.23
N ALA A 46 -9.36 -10.35 3.98
CA ALA A 46 -9.01 -11.67 4.49
C ALA A 46 -8.20 -12.51 3.50
N HIS A 47 -7.72 -11.90 2.40
CA HIS A 47 -7.05 -12.66 1.36
C HIS A 47 -5.69 -13.17 1.88
N PRO A 48 -5.43 -14.49 1.92
CA PRO A 48 -4.19 -15.04 2.48
C PRO A 48 -2.92 -14.54 1.77
N LYS A 49 -3.05 -14.05 0.55
CA LYS A 49 -1.99 -13.47 -0.28
C LYS A 49 -2.11 -11.93 -0.39
N GLY A 50 -2.77 -11.27 0.55
CA GLY A 50 -2.83 -9.82 0.62
C GLY A 50 -1.56 -9.28 1.28
N THR A 51 -1.03 -8.16 0.78
CA THR A 51 0.18 -7.52 1.35
C THR A 51 -0.09 -6.15 1.96
N ALA A 52 -1.31 -5.60 1.81
CA ALA A 52 -1.73 -4.34 2.43
C ALA A 52 -1.59 -4.35 3.96
N ALA A 53 -2.08 -5.39 4.64
CA ALA A 53 -1.98 -5.48 6.10
C ALA A 53 -0.52 -5.57 6.60
N LEU A 54 0.38 -6.20 5.82
CA LEU A 54 1.81 -6.26 6.15
C LEU A 54 2.47 -4.89 5.95
N LEU A 55 2.12 -4.18 4.88
CA LEU A 55 2.58 -2.82 4.63
C LEU A 55 2.15 -1.87 5.75
N ALA A 56 0.85 -1.82 6.06
CA ALA A 56 0.31 -0.95 7.10
C ALA A 56 0.87 -1.29 8.49
N ALA A 57 1.04 -2.58 8.81
CA ALA A 57 1.61 -2.98 10.09
C ALA A 57 3.12 -2.67 10.23
N SER A 58 3.81 -2.34 9.13
CA SER A 58 5.23 -1.99 9.10
C SER A 58 5.45 -0.48 9.12
N LEU A 59 4.61 0.31 8.46
CA LEU A 59 4.73 1.77 8.37
C LEU A 59 4.17 2.48 9.61
N GLN A 60 4.77 3.59 10.03
CA GLN A 60 4.28 4.44 11.12
C GLN A 60 3.08 5.32 10.73
N GLN A 61 3.08 5.84 9.50
CA GLN A 61 2.00 6.68 8.98
C GLN A 61 1.30 5.96 7.83
N CYS A 62 0.58 4.90 8.14
CA CYS A 62 -0.22 4.16 7.16
C CYS A 62 -1.53 3.66 7.75
N GLU A 63 -2.63 3.94 7.03
CA GLU A 63 -3.98 3.52 7.44
C GLU A 63 -4.67 2.78 6.28
N ILE A 64 -5.48 1.78 6.62
CA ILE A 64 -6.29 1.02 5.67
C ILE A 64 -7.75 1.37 5.89
N HIS A 65 -8.44 1.77 4.82
CA HIS A 65 -9.89 2.00 4.79
C HIS A 65 -10.53 0.98 3.86
N VAL A 66 -11.49 0.20 4.38
CA VAL A 66 -12.11 -0.89 3.63
C VAL A 66 -13.42 -0.41 3.00
N GLY A 67 -13.55 -0.54 1.68
CA GLY A 67 -14.74 -0.09 0.96
C GLY A 67 -14.62 -0.24 -0.55
N GLU A 68 -15.75 -0.07 -1.24
CA GLU A 68 -15.81 -0.01 -2.71
C GLU A 68 -16.26 1.38 -3.19
N ASP A 69 -17.26 1.95 -2.52
CA ASP A 69 -17.76 3.31 -2.72
C ASP A 69 -17.45 4.15 -1.47
N PHE A 70 -16.67 5.21 -1.67
CA PHE A 70 -16.25 6.22 -0.69
C PHE A 70 -16.81 7.61 -1.05
N SER A 71 -17.76 7.71 -1.97
CA SER A 71 -18.32 8.99 -2.42
C SER A 71 -18.95 9.81 -1.28
N ARG A 72 -19.46 9.11 -0.26
CA ARG A 72 -20.05 9.68 0.96
C ARG A 72 -19.21 9.44 2.21
N ASP A 73 -17.99 8.94 2.07
CA ASP A 73 -17.12 8.67 3.21
C ASP A 73 -16.62 9.97 3.82
N GLU A 74 -16.98 10.23 5.08
CA GLU A 74 -16.65 11.49 5.76
C GLU A 74 -15.14 11.65 5.96
N TRP A 75 -14.44 10.56 6.25
CA TRP A 75 -12.98 10.58 6.44
C TRP A 75 -12.27 10.97 5.15
N LEU A 76 -12.59 10.32 4.02
CA LEU A 76 -11.97 10.62 2.73
C LEU A 76 -12.31 12.05 2.29
N ASN A 77 -13.56 12.46 2.44
CA ASN A 77 -13.97 13.82 2.09
C ASN A 77 -13.25 14.87 2.94
N GLY A 78 -13.09 14.61 4.24
CA GLY A 78 -12.32 15.47 5.15
C GLY A 78 -10.83 15.53 4.77
N LEU A 79 -10.22 14.38 4.47
CA LEU A 79 -8.83 14.28 4.02
C LEU A 79 -8.58 15.10 2.74
N LEU A 80 -9.50 15.01 1.79
CA LEU A 80 -9.38 15.70 0.49
C LEU A 80 -9.73 17.19 0.56
N ALA A 81 -10.53 17.60 1.55
CA ALA A 81 -10.89 19.01 1.77
C ALA A 81 -9.84 19.78 2.60
N ASP A 82 -8.92 19.10 3.29
CA ASP A 82 -7.89 19.72 4.13
C ASP A 82 -6.96 20.63 3.28
N PRO A 83 -7.01 21.97 3.48
CA PRO A 83 -6.22 22.90 2.68
C PRO A 83 -4.72 22.80 2.97
N SER A 84 -4.32 22.24 4.12
CA SER A 84 -2.93 22.06 4.54
C SER A 84 -2.28 20.82 3.91
N ARG A 85 -3.07 20.00 3.21
CA ARG A 85 -2.63 18.74 2.62
C ARG A 85 -2.87 18.71 1.11
N ARG A 86 -2.04 17.95 0.42
CA ARG A 86 -2.23 17.62 -0.99
C ARG A 86 -2.12 16.11 -1.16
N CYS A 87 -3.20 15.51 -1.62
CA CYS A 87 -3.30 14.07 -1.82
C CYS A 87 -3.02 13.70 -3.27
N TYR A 88 -2.28 12.62 -3.47
CA TYR A 88 -1.94 12.07 -4.77
C TYR A 88 -2.36 10.60 -4.83
N LEU A 89 -2.94 10.18 -5.96
CA LEU A 89 -3.26 8.78 -6.18
C LEU A 89 -2.10 8.08 -6.88
N LEU A 90 -1.58 7.00 -6.30
CA LEU A 90 -0.70 6.09 -7.03
C LEU A 90 -1.55 5.29 -8.02
N TRP A 91 -1.42 5.61 -9.30
CA TRP A 91 -2.16 4.95 -10.36
C TRP A 91 -1.36 5.08 -11.67
N PRO A 92 -1.19 3.99 -12.43
CA PRO A 92 -0.56 4.10 -13.73
C PRO A 92 -1.51 4.84 -14.68
N ASP A 93 -1.06 5.97 -15.18
CA ASP A 93 -1.76 6.83 -16.11
C ASP A 93 -0.73 7.43 -17.07
N GLU A 94 -1.13 7.75 -18.30
CA GLU A 94 -0.22 8.35 -19.28
C GLU A 94 0.22 9.75 -18.82
N ASP A 95 -0.70 10.49 -18.20
CA ASP A 95 -0.46 11.82 -17.65
C ASP A 95 0.00 11.80 -16.18
N ALA A 96 0.47 10.64 -15.68
CA ALA A 96 0.90 10.52 -14.29
C ALA A 96 2.20 11.31 -14.02
N ILE A 97 2.18 12.12 -12.96
CA ILE A 97 3.33 12.93 -12.55
C ILE A 97 4.43 12.00 -12.03
N SER A 98 5.66 12.19 -12.46
CA SER A 98 6.79 11.44 -11.90
C SER A 98 7.14 11.96 -10.50
N LEU A 99 7.68 11.08 -9.64
CA LEU A 99 8.13 11.49 -8.30
C LEU A 99 9.25 12.55 -8.36
N THR A 100 10.07 12.54 -9.40
CA THR A 100 11.11 13.55 -9.61
C THR A 100 10.50 14.92 -9.90
N ASP A 101 9.54 14.99 -10.82
CA ASP A 101 8.87 16.24 -11.18
C ASP A 101 8.09 16.81 -9.99
N LEU A 102 7.42 15.95 -9.23
CA LEU A 102 6.71 16.37 -8.01
C LEU A 102 7.67 16.99 -6.99
N ARG A 103 8.88 16.44 -6.81
CA ARG A 103 9.89 17.01 -5.90
C ARG A 103 10.36 18.38 -6.37
N GLN A 104 10.63 18.53 -7.66
CA GLN A 104 11.04 19.81 -8.26
C GLN A 104 9.95 20.90 -8.13
N GLN A 105 8.68 20.53 -8.36
CA GLN A 105 7.54 21.44 -8.17
C GLN A 105 7.46 21.94 -6.72
N ARG A 106 7.74 21.09 -5.72
CA ARG A 106 7.73 21.49 -4.31
C ARG A 106 8.91 22.35 -3.89
N GLU A 107 10.05 22.18 -4.54
CA GLU A 107 11.22 23.01 -4.30
C GLU A 107 11.01 24.43 -4.84
N SER A 108 10.27 24.58 -5.94
CA SER A 108 9.92 25.87 -6.53
C SER A 108 8.67 26.54 -5.93
N GLU A 109 7.86 25.82 -5.13
CA GLU A 109 6.73 26.40 -4.40
C GLU A 109 7.22 27.39 -3.32
N SER A 110 6.96 28.68 -3.56
CA SER A 110 7.38 29.82 -2.73
C SER A 110 6.45 30.13 -1.54
N SER A 111 5.27 29.51 -1.47
CA SER A 111 4.26 29.76 -0.44
C SER A 111 3.79 28.47 0.25
N GLY A 112 3.65 28.53 1.59
CA GLY A 112 3.05 27.53 2.48
C GLY A 112 3.05 26.09 1.98
N LYS A 113 4.18 25.36 2.13
CA LYS A 113 4.31 23.97 1.66
C LYS A 113 3.25 23.09 2.29
N LYS A 114 2.25 22.70 1.49
CA LYS A 114 1.25 21.71 1.90
C LYS A 114 1.97 20.39 2.20
N SER A 115 1.50 19.71 3.23
CA SER A 115 1.90 18.34 3.51
C SER A 115 1.39 17.42 2.40
N ILE A 116 2.14 16.36 2.08
CA ILE A 116 1.74 15.41 1.05
C ILE A 116 1.22 14.15 1.70
N ALA A 117 0.20 13.55 1.08
CA ALA A 117 -0.23 12.20 1.37
C ALA A 117 -0.42 11.43 0.07
N PHE A 118 -0.16 10.13 0.12
CA PHE A 118 -0.41 9.23 -1.00
C PHE A 118 -1.59 8.32 -0.70
N ILE A 119 -2.33 8.00 -1.75
CA ILE A 119 -3.45 7.05 -1.71
C ILE A 119 -3.13 5.88 -2.66
N LEU A 120 -3.34 4.67 -2.17
CA LEU A 120 -3.21 3.41 -2.92
C LEU A 120 -4.59 2.71 -2.96
N LEU A 121 -4.91 2.07 -4.08
CA LEU A 121 -6.09 1.19 -4.19
C LEU A 121 -5.64 -0.27 -4.10
N ASP A 122 -6.12 -1.01 -3.10
CA ASP A 122 -5.81 -2.42 -2.90
C ASP A 122 -6.97 -3.30 -3.39
N GLY A 123 -6.71 -4.02 -4.47
CA GLY A 123 -7.70 -4.80 -5.20
C GLY A 123 -7.04 -5.60 -6.31
N THR A 124 -7.76 -6.55 -6.91
CA THR A 124 -7.41 -6.94 -8.29
C THR A 124 -7.54 -5.71 -9.19
N TRP A 125 -6.81 -5.64 -10.30
CA TRP A 125 -6.87 -4.49 -11.22
C TRP A 125 -8.29 -4.09 -11.60
N ARG A 126 -9.15 -5.09 -11.90
CA ARG A 126 -10.57 -4.85 -12.18
C ARG A 126 -11.31 -4.21 -11.01
N LYS A 127 -11.07 -4.67 -9.78
CA LYS A 127 -11.69 -4.13 -8.56
C LYS A 127 -11.18 -2.73 -8.25
N ALA A 128 -9.86 -2.52 -8.27
CA ALA A 128 -9.24 -1.23 -8.01
C ALA A 128 -9.67 -0.18 -9.05
N TYR A 129 -9.76 -0.56 -10.32
CA TYR A 129 -10.30 0.32 -11.37
C TYR A 129 -11.77 0.65 -11.13
N ARG A 130 -12.61 -0.32 -10.74
CA ARG A 130 -14.00 -0.06 -10.39
C ARG A 130 -14.12 0.90 -9.21
N MET A 131 -13.34 0.70 -8.16
CA MET A 131 -13.25 1.64 -7.03
C MET A 131 -12.88 3.04 -7.53
N LEU A 132 -11.89 3.19 -8.40
CA LEU A 132 -11.54 4.50 -8.97
C LEU A 132 -12.71 5.15 -9.72
N GLN A 133 -13.40 4.39 -10.58
CA GLN A 133 -14.51 4.90 -11.40
C GLN A 133 -15.75 5.24 -10.55
N SER A 134 -16.02 4.48 -9.49
CA SER A 134 -17.15 4.72 -8.59
C SER A 134 -16.93 5.90 -7.63
N ASN A 135 -15.72 6.48 -7.59
CA ASN A 135 -15.35 7.52 -6.64
C ASN A 135 -14.86 8.79 -7.36
N PRO A 136 -15.74 9.74 -7.72
CA PRO A 136 -15.37 10.94 -8.48
C PRO A 136 -14.29 11.80 -7.82
N ALA A 137 -14.26 11.85 -6.48
CA ALA A 137 -13.23 12.58 -5.75
C ALA A 137 -11.84 11.97 -5.96
N LEU A 138 -11.73 10.64 -5.91
CA LEU A 138 -10.49 9.92 -6.23
C LEU A 138 -10.11 10.09 -7.70
N ALA A 139 -11.10 10.04 -8.60
CA ALA A 139 -10.87 10.20 -10.03
C ALA A 139 -10.22 11.55 -10.38
N ARG A 140 -10.51 12.62 -9.62
CA ARG A 140 -9.95 13.97 -9.81
C ARG A 140 -8.56 14.17 -9.21
N LEU A 141 -8.04 13.23 -8.41
CA LEU A 141 -6.73 13.40 -7.78
C LEU A 141 -5.60 13.37 -8.82
N PRO A 142 -4.57 14.22 -8.66
CA PRO A 142 -3.37 14.10 -9.48
C PRO A 142 -2.75 12.71 -9.32
N ARG A 143 -2.37 12.11 -10.44
CA ARG A 143 -1.79 10.77 -10.49
C ARG A 143 -0.29 10.84 -10.27
N ILE A 144 0.24 9.85 -9.56
CA ILE A 144 1.67 9.62 -9.43
C ILE A 144 2.03 8.32 -10.11
N GLY A 145 3.03 8.41 -10.99
CA GLY A 145 3.64 7.27 -11.66
C GLY A 145 4.96 6.90 -10.98
N ILE A 146 5.17 5.61 -10.73
CA ILE A 146 6.46 5.06 -10.29
C ILE A 146 7.22 4.37 -11.43
N GLY A 147 6.79 4.57 -12.68
CA GLY A 147 7.41 3.98 -13.87
C GLY A 147 7.34 2.45 -13.92
N ALA A 148 7.86 1.87 -15.01
CA ALA A 148 7.97 0.43 -15.15
C ALA A 148 9.01 -0.11 -14.15
N ILE A 149 8.57 -1.01 -13.29
CA ILE A 149 9.42 -1.72 -12.34
C ILE A 149 9.08 -3.19 -12.47
N ALA A 150 10.07 -4.02 -12.78
CA ALA A 150 9.90 -5.45 -12.75
C ALA A 150 9.57 -5.89 -11.31
N GLY A 151 8.29 -6.13 -11.03
CA GLY A 151 7.87 -6.62 -9.72
C GLY A 151 8.48 -7.98 -9.40
N GLN A 152 8.69 -8.28 -8.13
CA GLN A 152 9.22 -9.55 -7.64
C GLN A 152 8.10 -10.46 -7.10
N TYR A 153 6.82 -10.09 -7.25
CA TYR A 153 5.72 -10.87 -6.70
C TYR A 153 5.52 -12.23 -7.39
N ALA A 154 6.00 -13.29 -6.73
CA ALA A 154 5.95 -14.67 -7.24
C ALA A 154 4.64 -15.42 -6.89
N ILE A 155 3.81 -14.88 -5.97
CA ILE A 155 2.70 -15.64 -5.35
C ILE A 155 1.36 -15.52 -6.10
N ARG A 156 1.11 -14.38 -6.78
CA ARG A 156 -0.10 -14.17 -7.60
C ARG A 156 0.29 -14.01 -9.07
N LYS A 157 -0.56 -14.52 -9.98
CA LYS A 157 -0.45 -14.23 -11.40
C LYS A 157 -0.58 -12.73 -11.60
N LYS A 158 0.46 -12.11 -12.14
CA LYS A 158 0.45 -10.71 -12.53
C LYS A 158 -0.42 -10.54 -13.79
N PRO A 159 -1.28 -9.51 -13.85
CA PRO A 159 -2.02 -9.22 -15.07
C PRO A 159 -1.13 -8.62 -16.17
N PHE A 160 0.00 -8.02 -15.79
CA PHE A 160 1.03 -7.51 -16.70
C PHE A 160 2.40 -7.48 -15.98
N PRO A 161 3.53 -7.43 -16.72
CA PRO A 161 4.88 -7.62 -16.16
C PRO A 161 5.23 -6.69 -14.98
N ASP A 162 4.78 -5.43 -15.06
CA ASP A 162 5.07 -4.36 -14.10
C ASP A 162 4.06 -4.26 -12.97
N ALA A 163 3.11 -5.20 -12.88
CA ALA A 163 2.16 -5.22 -11.77
C ALA A 163 2.89 -5.52 -10.45
N LEU A 164 2.76 -4.60 -9.50
CA LEU A 164 3.32 -4.69 -8.17
C LEU A 164 2.26 -5.16 -7.16
N SER A 165 2.69 -5.87 -6.13
CA SER A 165 1.90 -6.02 -4.91
C SER A 165 1.86 -4.70 -4.13
N THR A 166 0.91 -4.58 -3.20
CA THR A 166 0.70 -3.35 -2.43
C THR A 166 1.92 -2.96 -1.61
N ILE A 167 2.61 -3.92 -0.99
CA ILE A 167 3.87 -3.67 -0.26
C ILE A 167 5.01 -3.21 -1.17
N GLU A 168 5.14 -3.76 -2.39
CA GLU A 168 6.13 -3.30 -3.37
C GLU A 168 5.81 -1.88 -3.86
N ALA A 169 4.54 -1.60 -4.15
CA ALA A 169 4.07 -0.29 -4.55
C ALA A 169 4.38 0.76 -3.46
N GLY A 170 4.06 0.47 -2.20
CA GLY A 170 4.38 1.32 -1.05
C GLY A 170 5.90 1.51 -0.86
N TYR A 171 6.68 0.44 -0.97
CA TYR A 171 8.15 0.50 -0.92
C TYR A 171 8.71 1.45 -2.00
N HIS A 172 8.38 1.23 -3.27
CA HIS A 172 8.92 2.00 -4.38
C HIS A 172 8.49 3.47 -4.33
N LEU A 173 7.23 3.72 -3.97
CA LEU A 173 6.69 5.06 -3.81
C LEU A 173 7.45 5.84 -2.74
N LEU A 174 7.45 5.34 -1.50
CA LEU A 174 7.99 6.08 -0.36
C LEU A 174 9.53 6.16 -0.39
N SER A 175 10.22 5.11 -0.84
CA SER A 175 11.69 5.11 -0.98
C SER A 175 12.19 6.21 -1.91
N ARG A 176 11.53 6.35 -3.07
CA ARG A 176 11.90 7.35 -4.09
C ARG A 176 11.46 8.75 -3.70
N TRP A 177 10.27 8.85 -3.12
CA TRP A 177 9.72 10.11 -2.64
C TRP A 177 10.58 10.73 -1.54
N GLU A 178 10.85 9.98 -0.47
CA GLU A 178 11.62 10.49 0.68
C GLU A 178 13.14 10.46 0.44
N GLY A 179 13.59 9.79 -0.63
CA GLY A 179 15.01 9.72 -0.99
C GLY A 179 15.86 8.94 0.02
N ARG A 180 15.26 7.98 0.74
CA ARG A 180 15.89 7.17 1.78
C ARG A 180 15.56 5.68 1.61
N PRO A 181 15.97 5.04 0.50
CA PRO A 181 15.59 3.64 0.21
C PRO A 181 15.99 2.65 1.31
N GLU A 182 17.09 2.87 2.01
CA GLU A 182 17.58 2.07 3.13
C GLU A 182 16.59 1.99 4.30
N ARG A 183 15.84 3.07 4.55
CA ARG A 183 14.77 3.11 5.57
C ARG A 183 13.66 2.11 5.28
N TYR A 184 13.39 1.88 4.00
CA TYR A 184 12.27 1.06 3.53
C TYR A 184 12.68 -0.38 3.20
N ALA A 185 13.98 -0.70 3.22
CA ALA A 185 14.50 -2.05 3.00
C ALA A 185 13.77 -3.15 3.80
N PRO A 186 13.36 -2.93 5.08
CA PRO A 186 12.64 -3.96 5.82
C PRO A 186 11.31 -4.41 5.19
N LEU A 187 10.65 -3.55 4.40
CA LEU A 187 9.43 -3.92 3.67
C LEU A 187 9.71 -5.02 2.65
N LEU A 188 10.81 -4.92 1.89
CA LEU A 188 11.21 -5.95 0.93
C LEU A 188 11.70 -7.21 1.63
N THR A 189 12.42 -7.10 2.75
CA THR A 189 12.79 -8.27 3.56
C THR A 189 11.56 -9.04 4.02
N LEU A 190 10.54 -8.35 4.53
CA LEU A 190 9.27 -8.95 4.93
C LEU A 190 8.53 -9.58 3.75
N PHE A 191 8.52 -8.90 2.60
CA PHE A 191 7.90 -9.41 1.38
C PHE A 191 8.59 -10.68 0.84
N ASN A 192 9.93 -10.71 0.87
CA ASN A 192 10.70 -11.89 0.48
C ASN A 192 10.41 -13.06 1.42
N ARG A 193 10.28 -12.82 2.73
CA ARG A 193 9.87 -13.85 3.68
C ARG A 193 8.47 -14.41 3.39
N LEU A 194 7.53 -13.54 2.99
CA LEU A 194 6.23 -13.97 2.51
C LEU A 194 6.36 -14.88 1.27
N ASN A 195 7.16 -14.48 0.28
CA ASN A 195 7.41 -15.27 -0.94
C ASN A 195 7.98 -16.66 -0.60
N THR A 196 9.02 -16.73 0.22
CA THR A 196 9.63 -18.01 0.66
C THR A 196 8.62 -18.89 1.39
N GLN A 197 7.89 -18.36 2.37
CA GLN A 197 6.88 -19.13 3.10
C GLN A 197 5.82 -19.74 2.16
N TRP A 198 5.43 -19.03 1.11
CA TRP A 198 4.47 -19.54 0.13
C TRP A 198 5.06 -20.60 -0.81
N GLN A 199 6.34 -20.49 -1.17
CA GLN A 199 7.06 -21.53 -1.91
C GLN A 199 7.13 -22.81 -1.09
N ASP A 200 7.54 -22.72 0.18
CA ASP A 200 7.60 -23.85 1.10
C ASP A 200 6.22 -24.55 1.23
N PHE A 201 5.14 -23.78 1.33
CA PHE A 201 3.78 -24.32 1.39
C PHE A 201 3.29 -24.94 0.07
N ALA A 202 3.86 -24.55 -1.07
CA ALA A 202 3.53 -25.12 -2.37
C ALA A 202 4.30 -26.43 -2.61
N GLU A 203 5.55 -26.49 -2.15
CA GLU A 203 6.42 -27.67 -2.21
C GLU A 203 5.98 -28.75 -1.21
N GLY A 204 5.67 -28.37 0.04
CA GLY A 204 5.21 -29.28 1.09
C GLY A 204 3.77 -29.79 0.97
N ARG A 205 3.01 -29.35 -0.06
CA ARG A 205 1.68 -29.90 -0.42
C ARG A 205 1.73 -30.90 -1.57
N ARG A 206 2.94 -31.23 -2.05
CA ARG A 206 3.18 -32.27 -3.06
C ARG A 206 3.79 -33.56 -2.48
N ALA A 207 3.96 -33.65 -1.17
CA ALA A 207 4.37 -34.86 -0.46
C ALA A 207 3.15 -35.55 0.16
#